data_AF-A0A7Y4W797-F1
#
_entry.id   AF-A0A7Y4W797-F1
#
_cell.length_a   1.000
_cell.length_b   1.000
_cell.length_c   1.000
_cell.angle_alpha   90.00
_cell.angle_beta   90.00
_cell.angle_gamma   90.00
#
_symmetry.space_group_name_H-M   'P 1'
#
loop_
_entity.id
_entity.type
_entity.pdbx_description
1 polymer ?
#
loop_
_entity_poly.entity_id
_entity_poly.type
_entity_poly.pdbx_seq_one_letter_code
_entity_poly.pdbx_strand_id
1 'polypeptide(L)'
;GAFLIIRMSPIISYSEVALGILAVIGLTTLALASLVMLTQTSIKVSLAWSTTAQMGFMLLECGLGLYSLAMLHLVAHSLYKAHAFLSSGSGVDSFRSPTIASNYSSFKPGQLIIALTSGGLMAIAVGFAFGITIQSEPALIVAGTIVAIALSQLLLQAANVMSNAAFMLRALILSAVICTAYFSLHTLFEMALHGSVLPVQNPAGFFEDTLAIAIVCVFLALLLLQRMLRCGSSTLVGGLYVHFYNGLYIDVYITRLLQRVWPAPIYSTRTSPFATEKLTGD
;
A
#
# COMPACT_ATOMS: atom_id res chain seq x y z
N GLY A 1 -7.77 3.35 -14.46
CA GLY A 1 -8.45 2.72 -13.31
C GLY A 1 -9.02 3.78 -12.39
N ALA A 2 -8.27 4.16 -11.36
CA ALA A 2 -8.70 5.12 -10.33
C ALA A 2 -9.37 6.41 -10.88
N PHE A 3 -8.77 7.06 -11.88
CA PHE A 3 -9.37 8.25 -12.51
C PHE A 3 -10.78 8.03 -13.07
N LEU A 4 -11.05 6.87 -13.69
CA LEU A 4 -12.37 6.55 -14.23
C LEU A 4 -13.40 6.44 -13.09
N ILE A 5 -13.02 5.78 -11.99
CA ILE A 5 -13.89 5.64 -10.81
C ILE A 5 -14.18 7.01 -10.19
N ILE A 6 -13.16 7.84 -10.02
CA ILE A 6 -13.31 9.22 -9.50
C ILE A 6 -14.27 10.02 -10.40
N ARG A 7 -14.14 9.91 -11.72
CA ARG A 7 -15.04 10.57 -12.69
C ARG A 7 -16.46 10.01 -12.66
N MET A 8 -16.62 8.73 -12.38
CA MET A 8 -17.91 8.06 -12.21
C MET A 8 -18.47 8.19 -10.79
N SER A 9 -17.83 8.97 -9.91
CA SER A 9 -18.31 9.19 -8.53
C SER A 9 -19.78 9.63 -8.45
N PRO A 10 -20.34 10.47 -9.36
CA PRO A 10 -21.76 10.82 -9.27
C PRO A 10 -22.69 9.63 -9.50
N ILE A 11 -22.24 8.56 -10.15
CA ILE A 11 -23.03 7.36 -10.41
C ILE A 11 -22.76 6.31 -9.34
N ILE A 12 -21.49 6.11 -8.98
CA ILE A 12 -21.05 5.08 -8.03
C ILE A 12 -21.52 5.41 -6.61
N SER A 13 -21.57 6.69 -6.23
CA SER A 13 -22.03 7.13 -4.91
C SER A 13 -23.52 6.83 -4.62
N TYR A 14 -24.32 6.43 -5.62
CA TYR A 14 -25.70 5.97 -5.42
C TYR A 14 -25.81 4.49 -5.04
N SER A 15 -24.72 3.72 -5.13
CA SER A 15 -24.74 2.27 -4.87
C SER A 15 -23.72 1.90 -3.80
N GLU A 16 -24.20 1.71 -2.58
CA GLU A 16 -23.42 1.21 -1.45
C GLU A 16 -22.77 -0.14 -1.77
N VAL A 17 -23.45 -1.00 -2.54
CA VAL A 17 -22.91 -2.30 -2.96
C VAL A 17 -21.70 -2.13 -3.87
N ALA A 18 -21.75 -1.17 -4.82
CA ALA A 18 -20.63 -0.92 -5.71
C ALA A 18 -19.41 -0.38 -4.94
N LEU A 19 -19.63 0.54 -4.01
CA LEU A 19 -18.60 1.09 -3.11
C LEU A 19 -17.99 0.00 -2.21
N GLY A 20 -18.83 -0.85 -1.61
CA GLY A 20 -18.39 -1.95 -0.76
C GLY A 20 -17.55 -2.98 -1.51
N ILE A 21 -17.98 -3.37 -2.72
CA ILE A 21 -17.19 -4.26 -3.59
C ILE A 21 -15.84 -3.61 -3.93
N LEU A 22 -15.84 -2.32 -4.27
CA LEU A 22 -14.63 -1.59 -4.60
C LEU A 22 -13.65 -1.54 -3.42
N ALA A 23 -14.16 -1.27 -2.22
CA ALA A 23 -13.37 -1.25 -0.99
C ALA A 23 -12.79 -2.63 -0.65
N VAL A 24 -13.58 -3.70 -0.75
CA VAL A 24 -13.10 -5.08 -0.49
C VAL A 24 -12.05 -5.49 -1.51
N ILE A 25 -12.26 -5.23 -2.81
CA ILE A 25 -11.28 -5.52 -3.85
C ILE A 25 -10.01 -4.69 -3.64
N GLY A 26 -10.15 -3.40 -3.30
CA GLY A 26 -9.02 -2.52 -3.00
C GLY A 26 -8.21 -3.01 -1.81
N LEU A 27 -8.87 -3.32 -0.69
CA LEU A 27 -8.24 -3.80 0.54
C LEU A 27 -7.53 -5.13 0.35
N THR A 28 -8.17 -6.09 -0.32
CA THR A 28 -7.55 -7.41 -0.61
C THR A 28 -6.35 -7.26 -1.55
N THR A 29 -6.47 -6.46 -2.61
CA THR A 29 -5.36 -6.19 -3.54
C THR A 29 -4.18 -5.53 -2.83
N LEU A 30 -4.45 -4.49 -2.03
CA LEU A 30 -3.45 -3.80 -1.23
C LEU A 30 -2.74 -4.77 -0.29
N ALA A 31 -3.49 -5.58 0.45
CA ALA A 31 -2.96 -6.50 1.44
C ALA A 31 -2.05 -7.54 0.78
N LEU A 32 -2.55 -8.23 -0.25
CA LEU A 32 -1.79 -9.24 -0.98
C LEU A 32 -0.53 -8.64 -1.60
N ALA A 33 -0.66 -7.52 -2.31
CA ALA A 33 0.47 -6.89 -2.98
C ALA A 33 1.54 -6.41 -1.99
N SER A 34 1.13 -5.84 -0.84
CA SER A 34 2.05 -5.41 0.21
C SER A 34 2.82 -6.59 0.83
N LEU A 35 2.15 -7.71 1.08
CA LEU A 35 2.79 -8.92 1.63
C LEU A 35 3.80 -9.52 0.67
N VAL A 36 3.44 -9.63 -0.61
CA VAL A 36 4.35 -10.13 -1.63
C VAL A 36 5.53 -9.18 -1.77
N MET A 37 5.30 -7.87 -1.89
CA MET A 37 6.34 -6.83 -1.99
C MET A 37 7.41 -6.95 -0.89
N LEU A 38 7.02 -7.25 0.35
CA LEU A 38 7.91 -7.36 1.51
C LEU A 38 8.90 -8.54 1.43
N THR A 39 8.56 -9.57 0.67
CA THR A 39 9.39 -10.78 0.55
C THR A 39 10.20 -10.83 -0.75
N GLN A 40 9.85 -10.02 -1.75
CA GLN A 40 10.56 -9.99 -3.03
C GLN A 40 12.02 -9.54 -2.89
N THR A 41 12.93 -10.34 -3.42
CA THR A 41 14.38 -10.04 -3.45
C THR A 41 14.79 -9.16 -4.63
N SER A 42 14.02 -9.21 -5.73
CA SER A 42 14.26 -8.38 -6.91
C SER A 42 13.62 -7.01 -6.76
N ILE A 43 14.43 -5.95 -6.83
CA ILE A 43 13.97 -4.55 -6.76
C ILE A 43 12.91 -4.27 -7.84
N LYS A 44 13.11 -4.79 -9.07
CA LYS A 44 12.17 -4.58 -10.18
C LYS A 44 10.80 -5.20 -9.89
N VAL A 45 10.78 -6.40 -9.32
CA VAL A 45 9.54 -7.11 -8.98
C VAL A 45 8.87 -6.46 -7.77
N SER A 46 9.64 -6.09 -6.74
CA SER A 46 9.15 -5.35 -5.59
C SER A 46 8.52 -4.00 -5.99
N LEU A 47 9.11 -3.29 -6.94
CA LEU A 47 8.54 -2.06 -7.51
C LEU A 47 7.24 -2.32 -8.28
N ALA A 48 7.09 -3.44 -8.98
CA ALA A 48 5.81 -3.78 -9.62
C ALA A 48 4.71 -4.04 -8.57
N TRP A 49 5.02 -4.80 -7.53
CA TRP A 49 4.08 -5.07 -6.43
C TRP A 49 3.74 -3.82 -5.62
N SER A 50 4.69 -2.90 -5.41
CA SER A 50 4.39 -1.63 -4.74
C SER A 50 3.35 -0.82 -5.50
N THR A 51 3.41 -0.84 -6.83
CA THR A 51 2.44 -0.11 -7.65
C THR A 51 1.08 -0.77 -7.66
N THR A 52 1.04 -2.10 -7.57
CA THR A 52 -0.20 -2.87 -7.39
C THR A 52 -0.84 -2.56 -6.03
N ALA A 53 -0.03 -2.48 -4.97
CA ALA A 53 -0.47 -2.09 -3.64
C ALA A 53 -1.06 -0.67 -3.63
N GLN A 54 -0.36 0.31 -4.24
CA GLN A 54 -0.83 1.70 -4.30
C GLN A 54 -2.10 1.87 -5.15
N MET A 55 -2.20 1.17 -6.27
CA MET A 55 -3.45 1.16 -7.05
C MET A 55 -4.60 0.51 -6.27
N GLY A 56 -4.33 -0.56 -5.51
CA GLY A 56 -5.29 -1.16 -4.59
C GLY A 56 -5.73 -0.18 -3.49
N PHE A 57 -4.80 0.61 -2.95
CA PHE A 57 -5.14 1.64 -1.96
C PHE A 57 -6.02 2.74 -2.56
N MET A 58 -5.74 3.21 -3.79
CA MET A 58 -6.59 4.18 -4.47
C MET A 58 -8.01 3.66 -4.72
N LEU A 59 -8.16 2.36 -5.00
CA LEU A 59 -9.49 1.73 -5.11
C LEU A 59 -10.19 1.66 -3.75
N LEU A 60 -9.45 1.36 -2.68
CA LEU A 60 -9.98 1.40 -1.31
C LEU A 60 -10.46 2.81 -0.93
N GLU A 61 -9.67 3.85 -1.21
CA GLU A 61 -10.05 5.26 -0.97
C GLU A 61 -11.32 5.63 -1.74
N CYS A 62 -11.43 5.24 -3.01
CA CYS A 62 -12.65 5.43 -3.79
C CYS A 62 -13.84 4.65 -3.21
N GLY A 63 -13.62 3.42 -2.72
CA GLY A 63 -14.66 2.59 -2.11
C GLY A 63 -15.16 3.13 -0.77
N LEU A 64 -14.33 3.90 -0.06
CA LEU A 64 -14.71 4.64 1.15
C LEU A 64 -15.38 6.00 0.83
N GLY A 65 -15.58 6.33 -0.44
CA GLY A 65 -16.11 7.62 -0.85
C GLY A 65 -15.12 8.79 -0.74
N LEU A 66 -13.86 8.51 -0.44
CA LEU A 66 -12.80 9.49 -0.23
C LEU A 66 -12.14 9.86 -1.57
N TYR A 67 -12.94 10.29 -2.54
CA TYR A 67 -12.47 10.53 -3.91
C TYR A 67 -11.44 11.66 -4.00
N SER A 68 -11.56 12.70 -3.17
CA SER A 68 -10.57 13.79 -3.10
C SER A 68 -9.22 13.28 -2.62
N LEU A 69 -9.20 12.39 -1.62
CA LEU A 69 -7.99 11.70 -1.18
C LEU A 69 -7.44 10.77 -2.26
N ALA A 70 -8.30 10.01 -2.95
CA ALA A 70 -7.87 9.16 -4.07
C ALA A 70 -7.23 9.98 -5.21
N MET A 71 -7.75 11.17 -5.51
CA MET A 71 -7.19 12.08 -6.50
C MET A 71 -5.84 12.66 -6.02
N LEU A 72 -5.78 13.10 -4.75
CA LEU A 72 -4.53 13.56 -4.13
C LEU A 72 -3.47 12.46 -4.17
N HIS A 73 -3.83 11.25 -3.80
CA HIS A 73 -2.95 10.09 -3.81
C HIS A 73 -2.47 9.78 -5.24
N LEU A 74 -3.36 9.77 -6.24
CA LEU A 74 -2.98 9.60 -7.65
C LEU A 74 -1.92 10.62 -8.08
N VAL A 75 -2.12 11.91 -7.75
CA VAL A 75 -1.17 12.98 -8.06
C VAL A 75 0.15 12.78 -7.32
N ALA A 76 0.10 12.58 -5.99
CA ALA A 76 1.28 12.38 -5.15
C ALA A 76 2.12 11.17 -5.60
N HIS A 77 1.46 10.06 -5.90
CA HIS A 77 2.10 8.85 -6.41
C HIS A 77 2.75 9.08 -7.78
N SER A 78 2.10 9.83 -8.67
CA SER A 78 2.63 10.15 -10.00
C SER A 78 3.87 11.04 -9.90
N LEU A 79 3.85 12.05 -9.03
CA LEU A 79 5.00 12.91 -8.73
C LEU A 79 6.16 12.11 -8.11
N TYR A 80 5.86 11.23 -7.14
CA TYR A 80 6.87 10.35 -6.54
C TYR A 80 7.55 9.47 -7.58
N LYS A 81 6.77 8.85 -8.48
CA LYS A 81 7.32 8.04 -9.57
C LYS A 81 8.14 8.86 -10.55
N ALA A 82 7.64 10.02 -10.98
CA ALA A 82 8.38 10.90 -11.87
C ALA A 82 9.73 11.30 -11.24
N HIS A 83 9.74 11.65 -9.96
CA HIS A 83 10.96 11.92 -9.21
C HIS A 83 11.89 10.71 -9.15
N ALA A 84 11.39 9.51 -8.86
CA ALA A 84 12.20 8.29 -8.84
C ALA A 84 12.82 7.98 -10.21
N PHE A 85 12.10 8.20 -11.31
CA PHE A 85 12.63 8.05 -12.66
C PHE A 85 13.69 9.10 -12.98
N LEU A 86 13.45 10.38 -12.68
CA LEU A 86 14.41 11.46 -12.90
C LEU A 86 15.69 11.29 -12.05
N SER A 87 15.53 10.83 -10.80
CA SER A 87 16.64 10.55 -9.89
C SER A 87 17.43 9.29 -10.26
N SER A 88 16.87 8.37 -11.06
CA SER A 88 17.61 7.18 -11.50
C SER A 88 18.78 7.51 -12.44
N GLY A 89 18.73 8.67 -13.12
CA GLY A 89 19.83 9.19 -13.94
C GLY A 89 21.03 9.71 -13.14
N SER A 90 20.83 10.17 -11.90
CA SER A 90 21.89 10.59 -10.97
C SER A 90 22.26 9.52 -9.93
N GLY A 91 21.57 8.38 -9.94
CA GLY A 91 21.72 7.30 -8.95
C GLY A 91 23.02 6.50 -9.04
N VAL A 92 23.81 6.66 -10.11
CA VAL A 92 25.11 5.96 -10.30
C VAL A 92 26.07 6.24 -9.14
N ASP A 93 26.01 7.45 -8.55
CA ASP A 93 26.85 7.81 -7.41
C ASP A 93 26.36 7.20 -6.09
N SER A 94 25.06 6.93 -5.94
CA SER A 94 24.50 6.29 -4.74
C SER A 94 24.80 4.79 -4.67
N PHE A 95 24.96 4.11 -5.81
CA PHE A 95 25.38 2.69 -5.87
C PHE A 95 26.87 2.49 -5.53
N ARG A 96 27.67 3.56 -5.52
CA ARG A 96 29.08 3.56 -5.09
C ARG A 96 29.26 3.74 -3.59
N SER A 97 28.19 4.11 -2.88
CA SER A 97 28.21 4.27 -1.43
C SER A 97 28.22 2.89 -0.75
N PRO A 98 29.12 2.63 0.22
CA PRO A 98 29.15 1.36 0.92
C PRO A 98 27.78 1.09 1.56
N THR A 99 27.20 -0.08 1.27
CA THR A 99 25.95 -0.51 1.87
C THR A 99 26.14 -0.57 3.38
N ILE A 100 25.56 0.39 4.11
CA ILE A 100 25.53 0.34 5.57
C ILE A 100 24.73 -0.91 5.93
N ALA A 101 25.41 -1.91 6.51
CA ALA A 101 24.77 -3.08 7.05
C ALA A 101 23.76 -2.60 8.11
N SER A 102 22.47 -2.67 7.79
CA SER A 102 21.43 -2.37 8.75
C SER A 102 21.50 -3.45 9.82
N ASN A 103 21.98 -3.10 11.02
CA ASN A 103 21.82 -3.95 12.19
C ASN A 103 20.32 -4.13 12.41
N TYR A 104 19.80 -5.31 12.10
CA TYR A 104 18.41 -5.65 12.35
C TYR A 104 18.21 -5.73 13.87
N SER A 105 17.77 -4.61 14.44
CA SER A 105 17.41 -4.48 15.86
C SER A 105 16.32 -5.50 16.21
N SER A 106 16.49 -6.18 17.33
CA SER A 106 15.51 -7.13 17.87
C SER A 106 14.14 -6.47 18.05
N PHE A 107 13.07 -7.24 17.88
CA PHE A 107 11.70 -6.76 18.09
C PHE A 107 11.53 -6.26 19.53
N LYS A 108 11.41 -4.93 19.71
CA LYS A 108 11.12 -4.27 21.00
C LYS A 108 9.63 -3.87 21.05
N PRO A 109 8.76 -4.59 21.78
CA PRO A 109 7.33 -4.27 21.83
C PRO A 109 7.06 -2.88 22.42
N GLY A 110 7.84 -2.44 23.43
CA GLY A 110 7.67 -1.11 24.03
C GLY A 110 7.81 0.04 23.02
N GLN A 111 8.78 -0.05 22.09
CA GLN A 111 8.96 0.96 21.04
C GLN A 111 7.77 1.01 20.07
N LEU A 112 7.14 -0.13 19.80
CA LEU A 112 5.93 -0.22 18.96
C LEU A 112 4.78 0.58 19.57
N ILE A 113 4.53 0.35 20.86
CA ILE A 113 3.44 0.99 21.58
C ILE A 113 3.68 2.50 21.62
N ILE A 114 4.90 2.94 21.96
CA ILE A 114 5.25 4.37 21.98
C ILE A 114 5.06 5.02 20.60
N ALA A 115 5.46 4.33 19.52
CA ALA A 115 5.29 4.86 18.18
C ALA A 115 3.83 4.89 17.72
N LEU A 116 3.04 3.86 18.06
CA LEU A 116 1.60 3.81 17.80
C LEU A 116 0.85 4.90 18.56
N THR A 117 1.15 5.09 19.85
CA THR A 117 0.49 6.12 20.66
C THR A 117 0.90 7.52 20.22
N SER A 118 2.18 7.78 19.93
CA SER A 118 2.63 9.09 19.44
C SER A 118 2.10 9.42 18.04
N GLY A 119 2.12 8.46 17.10
CA GLY A 119 1.53 8.63 15.77
C GLY A 119 0.02 8.84 15.81
N GLY A 120 -0.69 8.06 16.63
CA GLY A 120 -2.13 8.20 16.85
C GLY A 120 -2.50 9.55 17.48
N LEU A 121 -1.81 9.96 18.54
CA LEU A 121 -2.04 11.25 19.19
C LEU A 121 -1.79 12.42 18.25
N MET A 122 -0.72 12.34 17.43
CA MET A 122 -0.41 13.35 16.42
C MET A 122 -1.52 13.45 15.37
N ALA A 123 -1.97 12.33 14.82
CA ALA A 123 -3.03 12.31 13.82
C ALA A 123 -4.35 12.85 14.36
N ILE A 124 -4.71 12.51 15.60
CA ILE A 124 -5.90 13.04 16.28
C ILE A 124 -5.77 14.54 16.53
N ALA A 125 -4.63 15.01 17.04
CA ALA A 125 -4.41 16.42 17.35
C ALA A 125 -4.46 17.29 16.09
N VAL A 126 -3.80 16.86 15.01
CA VAL A 126 -3.84 17.58 13.73
C VAL A 126 -5.24 17.46 13.10
N GLY A 127 -5.86 16.28 13.08
CA GLY A 127 -7.22 16.11 12.55
C GLY A 127 -8.23 17.03 13.24
N PHE A 128 -8.15 17.16 14.57
CA PHE A 128 -8.97 18.09 15.33
C PHE A 128 -8.70 19.55 14.98
N ALA A 129 -7.43 19.94 14.76
CA ALA A 129 -7.07 21.30 14.33
C ALA A 129 -7.63 21.65 12.95
N PHE A 130 -7.86 20.66 12.09
CA PHE A 130 -8.51 20.82 10.78
C PHE A 130 -10.04 20.68 10.84
N GLY A 131 -10.63 20.53 12.03
CA GLY A 131 -12.09 20.48 12.22
C GLY A 131 -12.73 19.12 11.96
N ILE A 132 -11.94 18.04 11.83
CA ILE A 132 -12.47 16.69 11.60
C ILE A 132 -12.99 16.14 12.92
N THR A 133 -14.31 15.93 13.00
CA THR A 133 -14.96 15.36 14.20
C THR A 133 -15.42 13.93 13.96
N ILE A 134 -15.41 13.12 15.04
CA ILE A 134 -15.75 11.68 15.00
C ILE A 134 -17.18 11.43 14.50
N GLN A 135 -18.07 12.41 14.65
CA GLN A 135 -19.50 12.26 14.37
C GLN A 135 -19.89 12.71 12.96
N SER A 136 -19.04 13.49 12.28
CA SER A 136 -19.38 14.04 10.97
C SER A 136 -19.02 13.11 9.82
N GLU A 137 -17.86 12.43 9.86
CA GLU A 137 -17.31 11.74 8.68
C GLU A 137 -16.51 10.46 9.07
N PRO A 138 -17.15 9.29 9.25
CA PRO A 138 -16.49 8.07 9.74
C PRO A 138 -15.39 7.55 8.81
N ALA A 139 -15.54 7.74 7.49
CA ALA A 139 -14.53 7.36 6.51
C ALA A 139 -13.19 8.11 6.69
N LEU A 140 -13.24 9.38 7.11
CA LEU A 140 -12.02 10.17 7.37
C LEU A 140 -11.30 9.72 8.63
N ILE A 141 -12.01 9.13 9.60
CA ILE A 141 -11.39 8.49 10.75
C ILE A 141 -10.52 7.32 10.28
N VAL A 142 -11.04 6.47 9.40
CA VAL A 142 -10.28 5.34 8.83
C VAL A 142 -9.02 5.86 8.12
N ALA A 143 -9.15 6.86 7.26
CA ALA A 143 -7.98 7.48 6.61
C ALA A 143 -6.99 8.06 7.63
N GLY A 144 -7.48 8.74 8.68
CA GLY A 144 -6.66 9.26 9.77
C GLY A 144 -5.94 8.16 10.56
N THR A 145 -6.57 7.01 10.78
CA THR A 145 -5.91 5.84 11.40
C THR A 145 -4.82 5.26 10.51
N ILE A 146 -5.02 5.23 9.19
CA ILE A 146 -3.99 4.77 8.25
C ILE A 146 -2.79 5.71 8.29
N VAL A 147 -3.03 7.03 8.32
CA VAL A 147 -1.96 8.04 8.49
C VAL A 147 -1.26 7.86 9.83
N ALA A 148 -1.99 7.65 10.93
CA ALA A 148 -1.40 7.37 12.24
C ALA A 148 -0.44 6.17 12.18
N ILE A 149 -0.87 5.06 11.57
CA ILE A 149 -0.06 3.86 11.37
C ILE A 149 1.20 4.19 10.54
N ALA A 150 1.07 4.96 9.46
CA ALA A 150 2.20 5.38 8.64
C ALA A 150 3.21 6.25 9.40
N LEU A 151 2.74 7.21 10.20
CA LEU A 151 3.59 8.04 11.06
C LEU A 151 4.29 7.20 12.13
N SER A 152 3.61 6.23 12.72
CA SER A 152 4.21 5.28 13.64
C SER A 152 5.33 4.48 12.99
N GLN A 153 5.19 4.07 11.73
CA GLN A 153 6.28 3.41 11.01
C GLN A 153 7.50 4.31 10.82
N LEU A 154 7.29 5.59 10.50
CA LEU A 154 8.39 6.56 10.36
C LEU A 154 9.13 6.75 11.70
N LEU A 155 8.40 6.90 12.80
CA LEU A 155 8.97 7.03 14.14
C LEU A 155 9.72 5.76 14.57
N LEU A 156 9.21 4.58 14.23
CA LEU A 156 9.88 3.31 14.48
C LEU A 156 11.18 3.17 13.70
N GLN A 157 11.22 3.62 12.45
CA GLN A 157 12.44 3.61 11.65
C GLN A 157 13.49 4.52 12.27
N ALA A 158 13.11 5.74 12.66
CA ALA A 158 14.01 6.68 13.33
C ALA A 158 14.57 6.12 14.66
N ALA A 159 13.72 5.48 15.46
CA ALA A 159 14.11 4.91 16.75
C ALA A 159 15.06 3.70 16.66
N ASN A 160 15.05 2.97 15.55
CA ASN A 160 15.94 1.81 15.35
C ASN A 160 17.31 2.20 14.78
N VAL A 161 17.39 3.28 14.00
CA VAL A 161 18.64 3.70 13.36
C VAL A 161 19.51 4.50 14.33
N MET A 162 18.93 5.25 15.28
CA MET A 162 19.69 6.21 16.09
C MET A 162 19.15 6.30 17.53
N SER A 163 20.05 6.21 18.53
CA SER A 163 19.72 6.28 19.97
C SER A 163 19.67 7.71 20.55
N ASN A 164 19.94 8.74 19.75
CA ASN A 164 20.11 10.11 20.22
C ASN A 164 18.78 10.88 20.24
N ALA A 165 18.46 11.49 21.38
CA ALA A 165 17.23 12.24 21.63
C ALA A 165 16.99 13.38 20.63
N ALA A 166 18.05 14.05 20.18
CA ALA A 166 17.95 15.14 19.19
C ALA A 166 17.41 14.65 17.83
N PHE A 167 17.73 13.41 17.44
CA PHE A 167 17.22 12.82 16.19
C PHE A 167 15.79 12.35 16.33
N MET A 168 15.42 11.82 17.49
CA MET A 168 14.03 11.47 17.78
C MET A 168 13.13 12.71 17.75
N LEU A 169 13.61 13.86 18.26
CA LEU A 169 12.92 15.13 18.14
C LEU A 169 12.75 15.56 16.67
N ARG A 170 13.79 15.42 15.83
CA ARG A 170 13.69 15.69 14.39
C ARG A 170 12.67 14.79 13.71
N ALA A 171 12.63 13.51 14.06
CA ALA A 171 11.65 12.57 13.51
C ALA A 171 10.22 12.90 13.93
N LEU A 172 10.01 13.35 15.17
CA LEU A 172 8.72 13.85 15.65
C LEU A 172 8.30 15.12 14.89
N ILE A 173 9.20 16.10 14.73
CA ILE A 173 8.93 17.32 13.97
C ILE A 173 8.58 16.97 12.53
N LEU A 174 9.36 16.09 11.88
CA LEU A 174 9.10 15.65 10.51
C LEU A 174 7.74 14.94 10.40
N SER A 175 7.41 14.08 11.36
CA SER A 175 6.10 13.40 11.41
C SER A 175 4.96 14.40 11.54
N ALA A 176 5.11 15.44 12.38
CA ALA A 176 4.14 16.51 12.51
C ALA A 176 3.98 17.28 11.19
N VAL A 177 5.08 17.63 10.52
CA VAL A 177 5.07 18.31 9.22
C VAL A 177 4.37 17.46 8.16
N ILE A 178 4.67 16.16 8.08
CA ILE A 178 4.03 15.24 7.13
C ILE A 178 2.53 15.12 7.42
N CYS A 179 2.15 14.98 8.69
CA CYS A 179 0.75 14.90 9.10
C CYS A 179 -0.02 16.17 8.72
N THR A 180 0.52 17.35 9.05
CA THR A 180 -0.08 18.63 8.69
C THR A 180 -0.15 18.83 7.19
N ALA A 181 0.91 18.48 6.45
CA ALA A 181 0.92 18.57 4.99
C ALA A 181 -0.15 17.65 4.36
N TYR A 182 -0.35 16.45 4.89
CA TYR A 182 -1.41 15.54 4.45
C TYR A 182 -2.79 16.16 4.62
N PHE A 183 -3.14 16.63 5.82
CA PHE A 183 -4.45 17.24 6.07
C PHE A 183 -4.64 18.55 5.29
N SER A 184 -3.60 19.39 5.15
CA SER A 184 -3.64 20.60 4.31
C SER A 184 -3.87 20.29 2.83
N LEU A 185 -3.20 19.27 2.29
CA LEU A 185 -3.38 18.88 0.90
C LEU A 185 -4.76 18.25 0.69
N HIS A 186 -5.26 17.50 1.66
CA HIS A 186 -6.60 16.96 1.61
C HIS A 186 -7.66 18.07 1.53
N THR A 187 -7.59 19.08 2.41
CA THR A 187 -8.53 20.21 2.38
C THR A 187 -8.40 21.03 1.10
N LEU A 188 -7.19 21.20 0.57
CA LEU A 188 -6.97 21.86 -0.72
C LEU A 188 -7.65 21.09 -1.87
N PHE A 189 -7.55 19.76 -1.89
CA PHE A 189 -8.16 18.93 -2.92
C PHE A 189 -9.69 18.88 -2.79
N GLU A 190 -10.22 18.82 -1.58
CA GLU A 190 -11.67 18.97 -1.32
C GLU A 190 -12.17 20.31 -1.89
N MET A 191 -11.46 21.41 -1.61
CA MET A 191 -11.82 22.72 -2.15
C MET A 191 -11.72 22.77 -3.68
N ALA A 192 -10.69 22.15 -4.27
CA ALA A 192 -10.49 22.13 -5.72
C ALA A 192 -11.50 21.26 -6.47
N LEU A 193 -12.01 20.20 -5.83
CA LEU A 193 -12.96 19.25 -6.40
C LEU A 193 -14.41 19.52 -5.98
N HIS A 194 -14.65 20.61 -5.24
CA HIS A 194 -15.95 20.99 -4.75
C HIS A 194 -16.97 21.05 -5.91
N GLY A 195 -18.07 20.29 -5.78
CA GLY A 195 -19.12 20.18 -6.79
C GLY A 195 -18.81 19.27 -7.99
N SER A 196 -17.57 18.78 -8.14
CA SER A 196 -17.20 17.79 -9.18
C SER A 196 -17.29 16.35 -8.71
N VAL A 197 -17.24 16.14 -7.39
CA VAL A 197 -17.34 14.83 -6.76
C VAL A 197 -18.45 14.90 -5.72
N LEU A 198 -19.37 13.93 -5.74
CA LEU A 198 -20.45 13.86 -4.77
C LEU A 198 -20.03 13.03 -3.55
N PRO A 199 -20.16 13.57 -2.32
CA PRO A 199 -19.97 12.80 -1.11
C PRO A 199 -21.01 11.67 -1.03
N VAL A 200 -20.63 10.56 -0.42
CA VAL A 200 -21.52 9.39 -0.24
C VAL A 200 -22.70 9.79 0.63
N GLN A 201 -23.92 9.49 0.15
CA GLN A 201 -25.14 9.78 0.89
C GLN A 201 -25.50 8.56 1.75
N ASN A 202 -25.48 8.73 3.07
CA ASN A 202 -25.65 7.70 4.12
C ASN A 202 -24.46 6.72 4.30
N PRO A 203 -23.42 7.09 5.06
CA PRO A 203 -22.28 6.23 5.36
C PRO A 203 -22.47 5.34 6.60
N ALA A 204 -23.71 5.12 7.05
CA ALA A 204 -23.99 4.54 8.36
C ALA A 204 -24.83 3.25 8.28
N GLY A 205 -24.13 2.15 8.05
CA GLY A 205 -24.65 0.79 8.05
C GLY A 205 -23.66 -0.19 8.70
N PHE A 206 -24.19 -1.32 9.17
CA PHE A 206 -23.40 -2.39 9.78
C PHE A 206 -22.23 -2.83 8.88
N PHE A 207 -22.44 -2.86 7.56
CA PHE A 207 -21.41 -3.24 6.61
C PHE A 207 -20.23 -2.26 6.62
N GLU A 208 -20.47 -0.95 6.66
CA GLU A 208 -19.42 0.07 6.63
C GLU A 208 -18.60 0.08 7.92
N ASP A 209 -19.26 -0.11 9.07
CA ASP A 209 -18.60 -0.28 10.37
C ASP A 209 -17.70 -1.52 10.38
N THR A 210 -18.21 -2.66 9.90
CA THR A 210 -17.40 -3.90 9.81
C THR A 210 -16.23 -3.75 8.85
N LEU A 211 -16.42 -3.05 7.73
CA LEU A 211 -15.39 -2.76 6.75
C LEU A 211 -14.32 -1.83 7.33
N ALA A 212 -14.71 -0.77 8.04
CA ALA A 212 -13.80 0.15 8.71
C ALA A 212 -12.90 -0.59 9.72
N ILE A 213 -13.49 -1.44 10.56
CA ILE A 213 -12.75 -2.29 11.51
C ILE A 213 -11.81 -3.23 10.75
N ALA A 214 -12.29 -3.88 9.69
CA ALA A 214 -11.47 -4.79 8.88
C ALA A 214 -10.26 -4.08 8.26
N ILE A 215 -10.43 -2.86 7.75
CA ILE A 215 -9.33 -2.05 7.19
C ILE A 215 -8.27 -1.79 8.26
N VAL A 216 -8.67 -1.29 9.43
CA VAL A 216 -7.74 -1.02 10.54
C VAL A 216 -7.01 -2.30 10.95
N CYS A 217 -7.73 -3.42 11.10
CA CYS A 217 -7.14 -4.71 11.41
C CYS A 217 -6.12 -5.17 10.37
N VAL A 218 -6.41 -5.00 9.08
CA VAL A 218 -5.50 -5.36 7.98
C VAL A 218 -4.24 -4.50 8.02
N PHE A 219 -4.36 -3.17 8.17
CA PHE A 219 -3.18 -2.29 8.23
C PHE A 219 -2.32 -2.56 9.48
N LEU A 220 -2.93 -2.84 10.64
CA LEU A 220 -2.22 -3.28 11.83
C LEU A 220 -1.53 -4.62 11.62
N ALA A 221 -2.21 -5.58 10.99
CA ALA A 221 -1.63 -6.88 10.66
C ALA A 221 -0.44 -6.75 9.69
N LEU A 222 -0.55 -5.91 8.66
CA LEU A 222 0.55 -5.60 7.74
C LEU A 222 1.74 -4.99 8.47
N LEU A 223 1.51 -4.05 9.39
CA LEU A 223 2.56 -3.45 10.21
C LEU A 223 3.26 -4.47 11.11
N LEU A 224 2.50 -5.34 11.78
CA LEU A 224 3.05 -6.40 12.62
C LEU A 224 3.83 -7.42 11.79
N LEU A 225 3.28 -7.85 10.66
CA LEU A 225 3.86 -8.87 9.80
C LEU A 225 5.13 -8.35 9.10
N GLN A 226 5.15 -7.10 8.65
CA GLN A 226 6.35 -6.43 8.16
C GLN A 226 7.47 -6.47 9.20
N ARG A 227 7.13 -6.24 10.47
CA ARG A 227 8.12 -6.25 11.56
C ARG A 227 8.58 -7.68 11.88
N MET A 228 7.67 -8.65 11.89
CA MET A 228 7.99 -10.05 12.09
C MET A 228 8.89 -10.60 10.98
N LEU A 229 8.59 -10.31 9.72
CA LEU A 229 9.40 -10.76 8.57
C LEU A 229 10.80 -10.11 8.56
N ARG A 230 10.93 -8.87 9.09
CA ARG A 230 12.20 -8.15 9.13
C ARG A 230 13.10 -8.55 10.31
N CYS A 231 12.52 -8.91 11.46
CA CYS A 231 13.26 -9.16 12.71
C CYS A 231 13.23 -10.63 13.17
N GLY A 232 12.34 -11.47 12.62
CA GLY A 232 12.08 -12.82 13.11
C GLY A 232 12.89 -13.90 12.41
N SER A 233 13.43 -14.84 13.18
CA SER A 233 14.16 -16.03 12.70
C SER A 233 13.43 -17.34 12.96
N SER A 234 12.14 -17.31 13.32
CA SER A 234 11.38 -18.51 13.67
C SER A 234 10.97 -19.32 12.43
N THR A 235 10.73 -20.62 12.63
CA THR A 235 10.28 -21.55 11.59
C THR A 235 8.97 -21.11 10.92
N LEU A 236 8.06 -20.52 11.70
CA LEU A 236 6.81 -19.94 11.21
C LEU A 236 7.08 -18.77 10.25
N VAL A 237 7.99 -17.86 10.60
CA VAL A 237 8.38 -16.73 9.75
C VAL A 237 9.01 -17.23 8.45
N GLY A 238 9.85 -18.27 8.52
CA GLY A 238 10.40 -18.93 7.32
C GLY A 238 9.32 -19.52 6.41
N GLY A 239 8.32 -20.20 6.98
CA GLY A 239 7.19 -20.73 6.22
C GLY A 239 6.37 -19.64 5.53
N LEU A 240 5.94 -18.61 6.29
CA LEU A 240 5.22 -17.46 5.73
C LEU A 240 6.01 -16.74 4.64
N TYR A 241 7.32 -16.58 4.84
CA TYR A 241 8.21 -15.96 3.87
C TYR A 241 8.17 -16.70 2.52
N VAL A 242 8.24 -18.03 2.53
CA VAL A 242 8.16 -18.84 1.29
C VAL A 242 6.82 -18.66 0.57
N HIS A 243 5.71 -18.61 1.31
CA HIS A 243 4.39 -18.43 0.69
C HIS A 243 4.22 -17.04 0.07
N PHE A 244 4.66 -15.98 0.75
CA PHE A 244 4.60 -14.62 0.22
C PHE A 244 5.58 -14.39 -0.93
N TYR A 245 6.77 -15.00 -0.87
CA TYR A 245 7.77 -14.91 -1.94
C TYR A 245 7.22 -15.45 -3.26
N ASN A 246 6.50 -16.56 -3.21
CA ASN A 246 5.83 -17.17 -4.35
C ASN A 246 4.51 -16.48 -4.75
N GLY A 247 4.24 -15.26 -4.26
CA GLY A 247 3.04 -14.52 -4.64
C GLY A 247 1.75 -15.19 -4.18
N LEU A 248 1.79 -15.95 -3.07
CA LEU A 248 0.69 -16.81 -2.60
C LEU A 248 0.18 -17.80 -3.66
N TYR A 249 1.01 -18.12 -4.66
CA TYR A 249 0.67 -18.97 -5.81
C TYR A 249 -0.54 -18.48 -6.61
N ILE A 250 -0.85 -17.18 -6.54
CA ILE A 250 -1.96 -16.56 -7.28
C ILE A 250 -1.82 -16.80 -8.79
N ASP A 251 -0.59 -16.75 -9.30
CA ASP A 251 -0.23 -17.15 -10.67
C ASP A 251 -0.82 -18.51 -11.07
N VAL A 252 -0.69 -19.52 -10.23
CA VAL A 252 -1.12 -20.89 -10.54
C VAL A 252 -2.64 -20.95 -10.60
N TYR A 253 -3.32 -20.27 -9.68
CA TYR A 253 -4.78 -20.21 -9.67
C TYR A 253 -5.32 -19.47 -10.89
N ILE A 254 -4.75 -18.30 -11.22
CA ILE A 254 -5.14 -17.53 -12.39
C ILE A 254 -4.87 -18.32 -13.66
N THR A 255 -3.70 -18.94 -13.79
CA THR A 255 -3.34 -19.75 -14.96
C THR A 255 -4.30 -20.92 -15.16
N ARG A 256 -4.65 -21.63 -14.08
CA ARG A 256 -5.66 -22.71 -14.13
C ARG A 256 -7.04 -22.21 -14.52
N LEU A 257 -7.45 -21.05 -13.99
CA LEU A 257 -8.72 -20.42 -14.35
C LEU A 257 -8.71 -20.00 -15.82
N LEU A 258 -7.63 -19.38 -16.28
CA LEU A 258 -7.46 -18.94 -17.66
C LEU A 258 -7.50 -20.13 -18.62
N GLN A 259 -6.80 -21.22 -18.31
CA GLN A 259 -6.82 -22.43 -19.12
C GLN A 259 -8.21 -23.10 -19.15
N ARG A 260 -9.01 -22.94 -18.10
CA ARG A 260 -10.38 -23.46 -18.05
C ARG A 260 -11.35 -22.62 -18.88
N VAL A 261 -11.20 -21.30 -18.88
CA VAL A 261 -12.06 -20.36 -19.62
C VAL A 261 -11.61 -20.19 -21.07
N TRP A 262 -10.31 -20.24 -21.30
CA TRP A 262 -9.64 -20.01 -22.58
C TRP A 262 -8.48 -21.00 -22.77
N PRO A 263 -8.77 -22.28 -23.08
CA PRO A 263 -7.74 -23.28 -23.31
C PRO A 263 -6.83 -22.83 -24.45
N ALA A 264 -5.52 -22.80 -24.20
CA ALA A 264 -4.55 -22.50 -25.23
C ALA A 264 -4.66 -23.54 -26.36
N PRO A 265 -4.61 -23.13 -27.64
CA PRO A 265 -4.59 -24.09 -28.73
C PRO A 265 -3.39 -25.02 -28.55
N ILE A 266 -3.64 -26.33 -28.57
CA ILE A 266 -2.57 -27.32 -28.61
C ILE A 266 -1.93 -27.17 -29.99
N TYR A 267 -0.81 -26.46 -30.08
CA TYR A 267 0.05 -26.53 -31.24
C TYR A 267 0.64 -27.93 -31.26
N SER A 268 0.09 -28.81 -32.11
CA SER A 268 0.79 -30.02 -32.48
C SER A 268 2.12 -29.57 -33.08
N THR A 269 3.23 -29.91 -32.44
CA THR A 269 4.57 -29.76 -33.00
C THR A 269 4.67 -30.64 -34.25
N ARG A 270 4.17 -30.15 -35.39
CA ARG A 270 4.57 -30.65 -36.71
C ARG A 270 5.86 -29.94 -37.09
N THR A 271 6.91 -30.75 -37.16
CA THR A 271 8.18 -30.53 -37.87
C THR A 271 8.98 -29.30 -37.42
N SER A 272 9.98 -29.53 -36.56
CA SER A 272 11.13 -28.64 -36.51
C SER A 272 11.85 -28.67 -37.88
N PRO A 273 12.16 -27.51 -38.51
CA PRO A 273 12.96 -27.47 -39.73
C PRO A 273 14.45 -27.79 -39.48
N PHE A 274 14.83 -27.99 -38.21
CA PHE A 274 16.21 -28.15 -37.75
C PHE A 274 16.48 -29.55 -37.18
N ALA A 275 15.90 -30.58 -37.77
CA ALA A 275 16.45 -31.92 -37.63
C ALA A 275 17.80 -31.91 -38.35
N THR A 276 18.88 -31.87 -37.56
CA THR A 276 20.25 -31.94 -38.07
C THR A 276 20.45 -33.32 -38.69
N GLU A 277 20.57 -33.33 -40.01
CA GLU A 277 20.99 -34.49 -40.79
C GLU A 277 22.42 -34.84 -40.36
N LYS A 278 22.59 -36.04 -39.81
CA LYS A 278 23.90 -36.63 -39.57
C LYS A 278 23.85 -38.11 -39.95
N LEU A 279 24.87 -38.48 -40.74
CA LEU A 279 25.41 -39.82 -41.00
C LEU A 279 24.89 -40.54 -42.25
N THR A 280 25.62 -40.37 -43.36
CA THR A 280 26.36 -41.47 -44.02
C THR A 280 27.44 -40.87 -44.93
N GLY A 281 28.70 -41.05 -44.57
CA GLY A 281 29.83 -40.93 -45.49
C GLY A 281 30.26 -42.35 -45.86
N ASP A 282 30.15 -42.67 -47.14
CA ASP A 282 30.95 -43.69 -47.82
C ASP A 282 32.26 -43.04 -48.29
#